data_AF-A0A433DYD3-F1
#
_entry.id   AF-A0A433DYD3-F1
#
_cell.length_a   1.000
_cell.length_b   1.000
_cell.length_c   1.000
_cell.angle_alpha   90.00
_cell.angle_beta   90.00
_cell.angle_gamma   90.00
#
_symmetry.space_group_name_H-M   'P 1'
#
loop_
_entity.id
_entity.type
_entity.pdbx_description
1 polymer ?
#
loop_
_entity_poly.entity_id
_entity_poly.type
_entity_poly.pdbx_seq_one_letter_code
_entity_poly.pdbx_strand_id
1 'polypeptide(L)'
;MARSGEGADVLPLTGVGPDDRPSAIDQLQPGDLVFFKLDARTKERLDHVGIVLGYDTEGHLIFVSSRDEVNGPTIGDVGGVSRLDGNGYYAKTLRSAKRL
;
A
#
# COMPACT_ATOMS: atom_id res chain seq x y z
N MET A 1 9.62 -2.27 9.10
CA MET A 1 9.86 -2.22 7.65
C MET A 1 9.79 -0.80 7.08
N ALA A 2 8.66 -0.09 7.11
CA ALA A 2 8.58 1.26 6.54
C ALA A 2 9.58 2.31 7.11
N ARG A 3 9.96 2.18 8.39
CA ARG A 3 11.00 3.02 9.04
C ARG A 3 12.37 2.32 9.12
N SER A 4 12.52 1.18 8.45
CA SER A 4 13.77 0.42 8.44
C SER A 4 14.80 1.12 7.54
N GLY A 5 16.08 0.99 7.87
CA GLY A 5 17.17 1.34 6.94
C GLY A 5 17.36 0.33 5.82
N GLU A 6 16.74 -0.86 5.92
CA GLU A 6 16.77 -1.89 4.89
C GLU A 6 15.95 -1.49 3.67
N GLY A 7 16.51 -1.71 2.48
CA GLY A 7 15.91 -1.37 1.20
C GLY A 7 15.86 0.15 0.91
N ALA A 8 15.55 0.51 -0.34
CA ALA A 8 15.38 1.89 -0.78
C ALA A 8 13.94 2.38 -0.57
N ASP A 9 13.78 3.63 -0.13
CA ASP A 9 12.47 4.30 -0.08
C ASP A 9 12.05 4.70 -1.49
N VAL A 10 11.03 4.02 -2.03
CA VAL A 10 10.43 4.37 -3.33
C VAL A 10 9.40 5.47 -3.13
N LEU A 11 8.57 5.34 -2.09
CA LEU A 11 7.69 6.40 -1.61
C LEU A 11 8.06 6.70 -0.15
N PRO A 12 8.65 7.87 0.15
CA PRO A 12 9.10 8.19 1.50
C PRO A 12 7.91 8.33 2.46
N LEU A 13 8.10 7.93 3.72
CA LEU A 13 7.10 8.13 4.77
C LEU A 13 7.13 9.58 5.26
N THR A 14 6.16 10.39 4.86
CA THR A 14 6.06 11.81 5.27
C THR A 14 5.14 12.02 6.48
N GLY A 15 4.25 11.07 6.76
CA GLY A 15 3.33 11.10 7.89
C GLY A 15 2.33 9.94 7.84
N VAL A 16 1.25 10.02 8.63
CA VAL A 16 0.21 8.97 8.72
C VAL A 16 -1.21 9.50 8.56
N GLY A 17 -1.39 10.82 8.48
CA GLY A 17 -2.67 11.47 8.27
C GLY A 17 -3.18 11.36 6.84
N PRO A 18 -4.45 11.71 6.58
CA PRO A 18 -5.05 11.63 5.24
C PRO A 18 -4.30 12.43 4.16
N ASP A 19 -3.70 13.56 4.55
CA ASP A 19 -2.94 14.44 3.64
C ASP A 19 -1.53 13.91 3.33
N ASP A 20 -1.07 12.88 4.05
CA ASP A 20 0.24 12.26 3.87
C ASP A 20 0.24 11.15 2.80
N ARG A 21 -0.80 11.11 1.95
CA ARG A 21 -0.84 10.15 0.84
C ARG A 21 0.20 10.53 -0.22
N PRO A 22 1.12 9.62 -0.58
CA PRO A 22 2.06 9.85 -1.68
C PRO A 22 1.34 10.00 -3.03
N SER A 23 1.80 10.93 -3.87
CA SER A 23 1.27 11.16 -5.21
C SER A 23 2.04 10.43 -6.33
N ALA A 24 3.33 10.15 -6.14
CA ALA A 24 4.23 9.58 -7.15
C ALA A 24 4.15 8.05 -7.27
N ILE A 25 2.94 7.48 -7.23
CA ILE A 25 2.73 6.02 -7.26
C ILE A 25 3.17 5.36 -8.57
N ASP A 26 3.41 6.15 -9.61
CA ASP A 26 3.95 5.74 -10.91
C ASP A 26 5.42 5.26 -10.84
N GLN A 27 6.12 5.53 -9.73
CA GLN A 27 7.49 5.02 -9.50
C GLN A 27 7.53 3.57 -8.98
N LEU A 28 6.38 3.05 -8.54
CA LEU A 28 6.28 1.71 -7.99
C LEU A 28 6.47 0.64 -9.07
N GLN A 29 7.17 -0.43 -8.70
CA GLN A 29 7.47 -1.58 -9.56
C GLN A 29 6.94 -2.86 -8.92
N PRO A 30 6.66 -3.91 -9.73
CA PRO A 30 6.36 -5.23 -9.20
C PRO A 30 7.42 -5.69 -8.19
N GLY A 31 6.97 -6.18 -7.03
CA GLY A 31 7.83 -6.59 -5.92
C GLY A 31 8.04 -5.53 -4.83
N ASP A 32 7.72 -4.25 -5.10
CA ASP A 32 7.80 -3.21 -4.07
C ASP A 32 6.81 -3.49 -2.94
N LEU A 33 7.26 -3.26 -1.70
CA LEU A 33 6.41 -3.32 -0.52
C LEU A 33 5.69 -1.99 -0.34
N VAL A 34 4.36 -2.03 -0.23
CA VAL A 34 3.52 -0.87 0.05
C VAL A 34 2.97 -0.96 1.48
N PHE A 35 2.99 0.16 2.20
CA PHE A 35 2.61 0.21 3.61
C PHE A 35 1.43 1.16 3.83
N PHE A 36 0.45 0.70 4.62
CA PHE A 36 -0.81 1.42 4.82
C PHE A 36 -1.09 1.70 6.29
N LYS A 37 -1.92 2.71 6.50
CA LYS A 37 -2.50 3.10 7.79
C LYS A 37 -4.01 2.87 7.77
N LEU A 38 -4.45 1.67 8.16
CA LEU A 38 -5.86 1.26 8.08
C LEU A 38 -6.60 1.47 9.41
N ASP A 39 -6.01 1.00 10.51
CA ASP A 39 -6.69 0.93 11.81
C ASP A 39 -6.39 2.13 12.71
N ALA A 40 -7.35 3.04 12.90
CA ALA A 40 -7.16 4.23 13.76
C ALA A 40 -6.61 3.93 15.17
N ARG A 41 -6.83 2.71 15.71
CA ARG A 41 -6.34 2.29 17.04
C ARG A 41 -4.82 2.16 17.11
N THR A 42 -4.14 1.97 15.97
CA THR A 42 -2.67 1.78 15.91
C THR A 42 -1.89 3.10 15.98
N LYS A 43 -2.58 4.24 16.15
CA LYS A 43 -1.99 5.58 16.29
C LYS A 43 -1.08 5.92 15.11
N GLU A 44 0.23 6.05 15.32
CA GLU A 44 1.20 6.41 14.27
C GLU A 44 1.85 5.20 13.58
N ARG A 45 1.43 3.98 13.93
CA ARG A 45 1.97 2.76 13.34
C ARG A 45 1.24 2.46 12.04
N LEU A 46 2.02 2.17 11.00
CA LEU A 46 1.48 1.51 9.81
C LEU A 46 1.17 0.06 10.18
N ASP A 47 0.00 -0.41 9.76
CA ASP A 47 -0.61 -1.63 10.28
C ASP A 47 -0.94 -2.65 9.20
N HIS A 48 -0.71 -2.31 7.94
CA HIS A 48 -0.89 -3.23 6.81
C HIS A 48 0.25 -3.11 5.81
N VAL A 49 0.55 -4.23 5.14
CA VAL A 49 1.55 -4.31 4.09
C VAL A 49 1.03 -5.13 2.91
N GLY A 50 1.41 -4.73 1.71
CA GLY A 50 1.17 -5.47 0.48
C GLY A 50 2.38 -5.47 -0.43
N ILE A 51 2.30 -6.24 -1.51
CA ILE A 51 3.34 -6.35 -2.54
C ILE A 51 2.73 -5.90 -3.87
N VAL A 52 3.37 -4.94 -4.54
CA VAL A 52 2.96 -4.47 -5.87
C VAL A 52 3.07 -5.61 -6.88
N LEU A 53 2.05 -5.81 -7.69
CA LEU A 53 2.06 -6.80 -8.79
C LEU A 53 2.28 -6.15 -10.17
N GLY A 54 2.14 -4.83 -10.27
CA GLY A 54 2.19 -4.08 -11.51
C GLY A 54 0.81 -3.58 -11.94
N TYR A 55 0.63 -3.38 -13.22
CA TYR A 55 -0.62 -2.87 -13.78
C TYR A 55 -1.54 -4.03 -14.19
N ASP A 56 -2.83 -3.93 -13.89
CA ASP A 56 -3.85 -4.82 -14.43
C ASP A 56 -4.11 -4.53 -15.92
N THR A 57 -4.99 -5.31 -16.55
CA THR A 57 -5.34 -5.16 -17.97
C THR A 57 -6.06 -3.85 -18.29
N GLU A 58 -6.56 -3.14 -17.28
CA GLU A 58 -7.21 -1.83 -17.40
C GLU A 58 -6.22 -0.68 -17.15
N GLY A 59 -4.97 -0.98 -16.79
CA GLY A 59 -3.93 0.00 -16.51
C GLY A 59 -3.94 0.54 -15.08
N HIS A 60 -4.59 -0.15 -14.13
CA HIS A 60 -4.56 0.22 -12.72
C HIS A 60 -3.40 -0.45 -11.99
N LEU A 61 -2.69 0.30 -11.16
CA LEU A 61 -1.60 -0.26 -10.35
C LEU A 61 -2.19 -1.07 -9.19
N ILE A 62 -1.94 -2.38 -9.19
CA ILE A 62 -2.51 -3.34 -8.25
C ILE A 62 -1.47 -3.95 -7.32
N PHE A 63 -1.95 -4.48 -6.19
CA PHE A 63 -1.13 -5.12 -5.17
C PHE A 63 -1.83 -6.36 -4.59
N VAL A 64 -1.05 -7.28 -4.04
CA VAL A 64 -1.54 -8.41 -3.24
C VAL A 64 -1.28 -8.15 -1.76
N SER A 65 -2.21 -8.55 -0.90
CA SER A 65 -1.98 -8.59 0.55
C SER A 65 -2.80 -9.69 1.20
N SER A 66 -2.36 -10.15 2.37
CA SER A 66 -3.16 -11.03 3.22
C SER A 66 -4.24 -10.21 3.91
N ARG A 67 -5.47 -10.71 3.95
CA ARG A 67 -6.61 -10.00 4.53
C ARG A 67 -7.44 -10.88 5.44
N ASP A 68 -8.05 -10.27 6.46
CA ASP A 68 -8.87 -10.95 7.44
C ASP A 68 -10.17 -11.49 6.79
N GLU A 69 -10.77 -10.73 5.87
CA GLU A 69 -12.06 -11.06 5.24
C GLU A 69 -12.02 -12.33 4.38
N VAL A 70 -10.85 -12.70 3.87
CA VAL A 70 -10.62 -13.92 3.08
C VAL A 70 -9.71 -14.92 3.79
N ASN A 71 -9.21 -14.60 4.98
CA ASN A 71 -8.25 -15.41 5.74
C ASN A 71 -7.05 -15.88 4.89
N GLY A 72 -6.45 -14.96 4.13
CA GLY A 72 -5.36 -15.27 3.23
C GLY A 72 -5.01 -14.19 2.22
N PRO A 73 -4.04 -14.45 1.33
CA PRO A 73 -3.63 -13.52 0.28
C PRO A 73 -4.72 -13.36 -0.78
N THR A 74 -4.97 -12.12 -1.20
CA THR A 74 -5.92 -11.83 -2.29
C THR A 74 -5.52 -10.59 -3.08
N ILE A 75 -5.96 -10.58 -4.33
CA ILE A 75 -5.99 -9.41 -5.23
C ILE A 75 -7.43 -8.96 -5.50
N GLY A 76 -8.42 -9.62 -4.89
CA GLY A 76 -9.84 -9.31 -5.06
C GLY A 76 -10.27 -8.09 -4.25
N ASP A 77 -11.52 -7.67 -4.47
CA ASP A 77 -12.09 -6.45 -3.88
C ASP A 77 -12.72 -6.68 -2.50
N VAL A 78 -12.61 -7.89 -1.96
CA VAL A 78 -13.13 -8.24 -0.63
C VAL A 78 -12.33 -7.49 0.44
N GLY A 79 -13.01 -6.67 1.25
CA GLY A 79 -12.37 -5.76 2.21
C GLY A 79 -11.79 -4.47 1.59
N GLY A 80 -12.00 -4.25 0.29
CA GLY A 80 -11.59 -3.05 -0.43
C GLY A 80 -10.85 -3.36 -1.74
N VAL A 81 -10.97 -2.48 -2.73
CA VAL A 81 -10.36 -2.69 -4.05
C VAL A 81 -8.83 -2.75 -3.96
N SER A 82 -8.21 -3.75 -4.59
CA SER A 82 -6.75 -3.97 -4.58
C SER A 82 -5.99 -3.05 -5.54
N ARG A 83 -6.32 -1.76 -5.53
CA ARG A 83 -5.76 -0.70 -6.39
C ARG A 83 -5.08 0.39 -5.55
N LEU A 84 -3.99 0.95 -6.07
CA LEU A 84 -3.20 2.02 -5.43
C LEU A 84 -3.52 3.41 -6.00
N ASP A 85 -4.14 3.46 -7.17
CA ASP A 85 -4.66 4.67 -7.80
C ASP A 85 -6.11 4.97 -7.37
N GLY A 86 -6.61 6.14 -7.79
CA GLY A 86 -7.97 6.57 -7.50
C GLY A 86 -8.23 6.79 -5.99
N ASN A 87 -9.48 6.60 -5.58
CA ASN A 87 -9.99 6.99 -4.25
C ASN A 87 -10.49 5.80 -3.41
N GLY A 88 -10.04 4.59 -3.74
CA GLY A 88 -10.34 3.37 -2.98
C GLY A 88 -9.78 3.39 -1.56
N TYR A 89 -10.24 2.45 -0.73
CA TYR A 89 -9.86 2.34 0.67
C TYR A 89 -8.33 2.24 0.89
N TYR A 90 -7.67 1.33 0.18
CA TYR A 90 -6.21 1.18 0.24
C TYR A 90 -5.47 2.36 -0.38
N ALA A 91 -5.94 2.84 -1.53
CA ALA A 91 -5.37 4.01 -2.19
C ALA A 91 -5.29 5.23 -1.26
N LYS A 92 -6.35 5.51 -0.48
CA LYS A 92 -6.39 6.62 0.50
C LYS A 92 -5.48 6.42 1.72
N THR A 93 -5.19 5.17 2.06
CA THR A 93 -4.48 4.81 3.29
C THR A 93 -3.02 4.45 3.06
N LEU A 94 -2.55 4.46 1.81
CA LEU A 94 -1.13 4.33 1.45
C LEU A 94 -0.31 5.45 2.10
N ARG A 95 0.84 5.09 2.71
CA ARG A 95 1.74 6.05 3.37
C ARG A 95 3.18 5.97 2.94
N SER A 96 3.65 4.81 2.50
CA SER A 96 5.02 4.66 2.00
C SER A 96 5.19 3.39 1.21
N ALA A 97 6.34 3.27 0.55
CA ALA A 97 6.75 2.07 -0.15
C ALA A 97 8.27 1.90 -0.14
N LYS A 98 8.72 0.64 -0.11
CA LYS A 98 10.14 0.28 -0.17
C LYS A 98 10.41 -0.81 -1.20
N ARG A 99 11.61 -0.74 -1.78
CA ARG A 99 12.22 -1.78 -2.62
C ARG A 99 13.36 -2.43 -1.86
N LEU A 100 13.35 -3.75 -1.77
CA LEU A 100 14.40 -4.54 -1.10
C LEU A 100 15.54 -4.87 -2.05
#